data_AF-A0A7X5N231-F1
#
_entry.id   AF-A0A7X5N231-F1
#
_cell.length_a   1.000
_cell.length_b   1.000
_cell.length_c   1.000
_cell.angle_alpha   90.00
_cell.angle_beta   90.00
_cell.angle_gamma   90.00
#
_symmetry.space_group_name_H-M   'P 1'
#
loop_
_entity.id
_entity.type
_entity.pdbx_description
1 polymer ?
#
loop_
_entity_poly.entity_id
_entity_poly.type
_entity_poly.pdbx_seq_one_letter_code
_entity_poly.pdbx_strand_id
1 'polypeptide(L)'
;EVGGRVHWDFTVFDNDERGTPERNDTQFRRVWLDVAGKFYGFTYKAEAEFAGLQYESGSRGILARDVYIAKKFSAGTLTVGQFKQYFSLDDRTGSNYGPFLERGYASTTLAPIYRKAISWQANRPDATWSTAAYSLESIDNSST
;
A
#
# COMPACT_ATOMS: atom_id res chain seq x y z
N GLU A 1 -6.32 -1.92 17.74
CA GLU A 1 -4.86 -2.06 17.64
C GLU A 1 -4.29 -0.81 17.03
N VAL A 2 -3.12 -0.39 17.49
CA VAL A 2 -2.33 0.67 16.86
C VAL A 2 -1.05 0.01 16.36
N GLY A 3 -0.75 0.19 15.09
CA GLY A 3 0.36 -0.43 14.40
C GLY A 3 1.17 0.56 13.59
N GLY A 4 2.23 0.07 12.97
CA GLY A 4 3.04 0.88 12.07
C GLY A 4 4.23 0.11 11.51
N ARG A 5 4.96 0.76 10.61
CA ARG A 5 6.23 0.26 10.07
C ARG A 5 7.15 1.39 9.69
N VAL A 6 8.44 1.18 9.87
CA VAL A 6 9.48 2.08 9.39
C VAL A 6 10.44 1.27 8.54
N HIS A 7 10.70 1.74 7.33
CA HIS A 7 11.75 1.23 6.47
C HIS A 7 12.70 2.38 6.14
N TRP A 8 13.98 2.20 6.43
CA TRP A 8 15.04 3.16 6.16
C TRP A 8 16.12 2.50 5.32
N ASP A 9 16.40 3.09 4.16
CA ASP A 9 17.31 2.55 3.17
C ASP A 9 18.58 3.37 3.07
N PHE A 10 19.64 2.66 2.70
CA PHE A 10 20.92 3.22 2.31
C PHE A 10 21.30 2.55 0.99
N THR A 11 21.50 3.36 -0.03
CA THR A 11 21.72 2.88 -1.39
C THR A 11 23.01 3.46 -1.95
N VAL A 12 23.78 2.59 -2.62
CA VAL A 12 24.98 2.96 -3.36
C VAL A 12 24.86 2.34 -4.74
N PHE A 13 25.02 3.15 -5.77
CA PHE A 13 24.99 2.73 -7.16
C PHE A 13 26.31 3.07 -7.84
N ASP A 14 26.72 2.20 -8.74
CA ASP A 14 27.80 2.45 -9.70
C ASP A 14 27.26 2.01 -11.07
N ASN A 15 27.33 2.89 -12.06
CA ASN A 15 26.84 2.63 -13.40
C ASN A 15 27.98 2.35 -14.40
N ASP A 16 29.21 2.13 -13.94
CA ASP A 16 30.38 1.87 -14.79
C ASP A 16 30.54 2.92 -15.92
N GLU A 17 30.27 4.20 -15.60
CA GLU A 17 30.26 5.34 -16.54
C GLU A 17 29.20 5.24 -17.67
N ARG A 18 28.23 4.34 -17.57
CA ARG A 18 27.17 4.16 -18.57
C ARG A 18 25.97 5.06 -18.27
N GLY A 19 25.91 6.19 -18.98
CA GLY A 19 24.80 7.13 -18.89
C GLY A 19 24.86 8.02 -17.63
N THR A 20 23.73 8.64 -17.28
CA THR A 20 23.65 9.49 -16.09
C THR A 20 23.89 8.65 -14.83
N PRO A 21 24.85 9.02 -13.96
CA PRO A 21 25.07 8.32 -12.70
C PRO A 21 23.80 8.26 -11.86
N GLU A 22 23.45 7.05 -11.42
CA GLU A 22 22.41 6.86 -10.42
C GLU A 22 22.86 7.47 -9.10
N ARG A 23 21.94 8.14 -8.39
CA ARG A 23 22.27 8.83 -7.15
C ARG A 23 22.27 7.86 -5.99
N ASN A 24 23.36 7.84 -5.23
CA ASN A 24 23.37 7.29 -3.88
C ASN A 24 22.34 8.05 -3.03
N ASP A 25 21.64 7.33 -2.16
CA ASP A 25 20.57 7.91 -1.38
C ASP A 25 20.43 7.27 0.01
N THR A 26 19.95 8.08 0.95
CA THR A 26 19.43 7.61 2.24
C THR A 26 18.01 8.13 2.40
N GLN A 27 17.05 7.21 2.41
CA GLN A 27 15.64 7.56 2.37
C GLN A 27 14.80 6.70 3.31
N PHE A 28 13.81 7.31 3.96
CA PHE A 28 12.71 6.51 4.49
C PHE A 28 11.82 6.11 3.32
N ARG A 29 11.90 4.85 2.92
CA ARG A 29 10.98 4.33 1.89
C ARG A 29 9.54 4.28 2.40
N ARG A 30 9.35 4.00 3.69
CA ARG A 30 8.04 3.84 4.33
C ARG A 30 8.11 4.29 5.78
N VAL A 31 7.18 5.15 6.17
CA VAL A 31 6.90 5.49 7.58
C VAL A 31 5.39 5.44 7.73
N TRP A 32 4.86 4.35 8.28
CA TRP A 32 3.40 4.15 8.36
C TRP A 32 2.94 4.11 9.80
N LEU A 33 1.76 4.66 10.03
CA LEU A 33 1.00 4.52 11.26
C LEU A 33 -0.40 4.04 10.90
N ASP A 34 -0.91 3.06 11.65
CA ASP A 34 -2.24 2.53 11.43
C ASP A 34 -3.03 2.31 12.72
N VAL A 35 -4.35 2.39 12.59
CA VAL A 35 -5.31 1.97 13.60
C VAL A 35 -6.29 1.01 12.95
N ALA A 36 -6.46 -0.16 13.57
CA ALA A 36 -7.36 -1.19 13.08
C ALA A 36 -8.16 -1.81 14.22
N GLY A 37 -9.33 -2.35 13.89
CA GLY A 37 -10.15 -3.00 14.89
C GLY A 37 -11.45 -3.59 14.35
N LYS A 38 -12.30 -4.02 15.28
CA LYS A 38 -13.64 -4.53 15.00
C LYS A 38 -14.67 -3.77 15.83
N PHE A 39 -15.80 -3.45 15.22
CA PHE A 39 -16.90 -2.73 15.85
C PHE A 39 -18.24 -3.19 15.27
N TYR A 40 -19.16 -3.67 16.12
CA TYR A 40 -20.46 -4.24 15.72
C TYR A 40 -20.42 -5.19 14.51
N GLY A 41 -19.41 -6.07 14.50
CA GLY A 41 -19.21 -7.07 13.45
C GLY A 41 -18.69 -6.52 12.12
N PHE A 42 -18.26 -5.26 12.06
CA PHE A 42 -17.45 -4.69 10.99
C PHE A 42 -15.99 -4.69 11.40
N THR A 43 -15.10 -4.86 10.43
CA THR A 43 -13.65 -4.63 10.58
C THR A 43 -13.34 -3.28 9.98
N TYR A 44 -12.47 -2.49 10.61
CA TYR A 44 -12.01 -1.23 10.07
C TYR A 44 -10.49 -1.15 10.11
N LYS A 45 -9.93 -0.36 9.20
CA LYS A 45 -8.52 0.03 9.19
C LYS A 45 -8.39 1.45 8.65
N ALA A 46 -7.53 2.25 9.26
CA ALA A 46 -7.07 3.53 8.77
C ALA A 46 -5.55 3.59 8.89
N GLU A 47 -4.86 3.84 7.79
CA GLU A 47 -3.41 3.79 7.68
C GLU A 47 -2.91 4.98 6.86
N ALA A 48 -1.89 5.66 7.37
CA ALA A 48 -1.26 6.81 6.73
C ALA A 48 0.25 6.56 6.55
N GLU A 49 0.80 7.05 5.44
CA GLU A 49 2.23 7.04 5.15
C GLU A 49 2.80 8.46 5.17
N PHE A 50 3.92 8.63 5.87
CA PHE A 50 4.58 9.92 6.13
C PHE A 50 5.94 10.05 5.45
N ALA A 51 6.38 9.04 4.69
CA ALA A 51 7.67 9.06 4.01
C ALA A 51 7.82 10.27 3.07
N GLY A 52 6.73 10.72 2.45
CA GLY A 52 6.72 11.90 1.57
C GLY A 52 7.05 13.23 2.27
N LEU A 53 7.04 13.29 3.61
CA LEU A 53 7.42 14.48 4.37
C LEU A 53 8.93 14.75 4.35
N GLN A 54 9.75 13.76 4.01
CA GLN A 54 11.21 13.91 4.03
C GLN A 54 11.76 14.79 2.88
N TYR A 55 10.99 14.95 1.79
CA TYR A 55 11.50 15.54 0.55
C TYR A 55 11.57 17.08 0.59
N GLU A 56 10.64 17.73 1.29
CA GLU A 56 10.59 19.20 1.39
C GLU A 56 10.00 19.64 2.74
N SER A 57 10.60 20.65 3.35
CA SER A 57 10.08 21.25 4.59
C SER A 57 8.73 21.93 4.32
N GLY A 58 7.69 21.52 5.05
CA GLY A 58 6.32 22.01 4.83
C GLY A 58 5.52 21.21 3.78
N SER A 59 6.11 20.14 3.24
CA SER A 59 5.42 19.21 2.34
C SER A 59 4.11 18.68 2.93
N ARG A 60 3.11 18.49 2.07
CA ARG A 60 1.86 17.79 2.37
C ARG A 60 1.96 16.30 2.01
N GLY A 61 3.15 15.71 1.95
CA GLY A 61 3.43 14.35 1.48
C GLY A 61 2.89 13.20 2.35
N ILE A 62 1.70 13.35 2.93
CA ILE A 62 0.99 12.33 3.69
C ILE A 62 0.01 11.64 2.75
N LEU A 63 0.18 10.32 2.60
CA LEU A 63 -0.65 9.49 1.73
C LEU A 63 -1.57 8.59 2.58
N ALA A 64 -2.83 8.48 2.16
CA ALA A 64 -3.76 7.53 2.75
C ALA A 64 -3.53 6.17 2.09
N ARG A 65 -3.22 5.15 2.90
CA ARG A 65 -2.99 3.79 2.40
C ARG A 65 -4.28 2.99 2.54
N ASP A 66 -4.33 2.02 3.46
CA ASP A 66 -5.58 1.32 3.77
C ASP A 66 -6.51 2.19 4.63
N VAL A 67 -7.62 2.65 4.07
CA VAL A 67 -8.70 3.36 4.79
C VAL A 67 -10.03 2.74 4.40
N TYR A 68 -10.50 1.74 5.14
CA TYR A 68 -11.68 0.98 4.77
C TYR A 68 -12.48 0.43 5.95
N ILE A 69 -13.71 0.03 5.62
CA ILE A 69 -14.57 -0.80 6.47
C ILE A 69 -14.89 -2.09 5.68
N ALA A 70 -14.92 -3.22 6.38
CA ALA A 70 -15.23 -4.52 5.82
C ALA A 70 -16.25 -5.29 6.66
N LYS A 71 -17.11 -6.05 5.98
CA LYS A 71 -18.08 -6.96 6.60
C LYS A 71 -17.85 -8.37 6.08
N LYS A 72 -17.64 -9.30 6.99
CA LYS A 72 -17.58 -10.73 6.68
C LYS A 72 -18.97 -11.34 6.68
N PHE A 73 -19.27 -12.09 5.63
CA PHE A 73 -20.44 -12.94 5.43
C PHE A 73 -19.98 -14.40 5.33
N SER A 74 -20.93 -15.33 5.30
CA SER A 74 -20.63 -16.75 5.06
C SER A 74 -19.99 -16.97 3.68
N ALA A 75 -20.43 -16.22 2.67
CA ALA A 75 -19.99 -16.37 1.28
C ALA A 75 -18.72 -15.56 0.92
N GLY A 76 -18.22 -14.70 1.81
CA GLY A 76 -17.09 -13.83 1.51
C GLY A 76 -17.05 -12.56 2.36
N THR A 77 -16.19 -11.63 1.99
CA THR A 77 -15.99 -10.35 2.66
C THR A 77 -16.26 -9.22 1.68
N LEU A 78 -17.17 -8.32 2.05
CA LEU A 78 -17.37 -7.04 1.38
C LEU A 78 -16.44 -6.00 2.02
N THR A 79 -15.69 -5.27 1.21
CA THR A 79 -14.82 -4.17 1.66
C THR A 79 -15.17 -2.91 0.89
N VAL A 80 -15.29 -1.79 1.58
CA VAL A 80 -15.55 -0.46 1.01
C VAL A 80 -14.59 0.54 1.61
N GLY A 81 -13.94 1.35 0.77
CA GLY A 81 -12.99 2.39 1.19
C GLY A 81 -11.84 2.53 0.21
N GLN A 82 -10.69 3.04 0.67
CA GLN A 82 -9.45 3.08 -0.08
C GLN A 82 -8.53 1.93 0.33
N PHE A 83 -8.11 1.10 -0.62
CA PHE A 83 -7.20 -0.03 -0.38
C PHE A 83 -6.57 -0.50 -1.70
N LYS A 84 -5.57 -1.37 -1.63
CA LYS A 84 -5.00 -2.04 -2.81
C LYS A 84 -5.98 -3.05 -3.41
N GLN A 85 -6.17 -3.01 -4.73
CA GLN A 85 -6.97 -4.06 -5.38
C GLN A 85 -6.17 -5.35 -5.50
N TYR A 86 -6.85 -6.48 -5.62
CA TYR A 86 -6.18 -7.76 -5.78
C TYR A 86 -5.51 -7.87 -7.16
N PHE A 87 -4.19 -7.68 -7.20
CA PHE A 87 -3.39 -7.71 -8.43
C PHE A 87 -2.03 -8.37 -8.18
N SER A 88 -1.75 -9.56 -8.74
CA SER A 88 -0.49 -10.31 -8.56
C SER A 88 -0.15 -10.72 -7.11
N LEU A 89 0.74 -11.70 -6.93
CA LEU A 89 1.19 -12.11 -5.59
C LEU A 89 2.17 -11.11 -4.96
N ASP A 90 3.01 -10.48 -5.78
CA ASP A 90 4.06 -9.56 -5.33
C ASP A 90 3.46 -8.26 -4.72
N ASP A 91 2.37 -7.73 -5.29
CA ASP A 91 1.65 -6.60 -4.69
C ASP A 91 0.92 -6.98 -3.38
N ARG A 92 0.36 -8.21 -3.34
CA ARG A 92 -0.41 -8.71 -2.20
C ARG A 92 0.45 -9.09 -1.00
N THR A 93 1.67 -9.52 -1.25
CA THR A 93 2.65 -9.75 -0.18
C THR A 93 2.91 -8.45 0.56
N GLY A 94 2.78 -8.49 1.89
CA GLY A 94 3.03 -7.34 2.75
C GLY A 94 4.45 -6.82 2.56
N SER A 95 4.65 -5.50 2.57
CA SER A 95 5.97 -4.92 2.28
C SER A 95 7.08 -5.33 3.24
N ASN A 96 6.74 -5.90 4.41
CA ASN A 96 7.71 -6.38 5.39
C ASN A 96 8.21 -7.80 5.08
N TYR A 97 7.58 -8.50 4.13
CA TYR A 97 7.78 -9.93 3.89
C TYR A 97 8.14 -10.24 2.44
N GLY A 98 8.38 -9.21 1.61
CA GLY A 98 8.93 -9.39 0.28
C GLY A 98 10.38 -9.89 0.36
N PRO A 99 10.82 -10.76 -0.58
CA PRO A 99 12.19 -11.25 -0.59
C PRO A 99 13.21 -10.19 -1.06
N PHE A 100 12.74 -9.16 -1.77
CA PHE A 100 13.56 -8.08 -2.30
C PHE A 100 13.19 -6.73 -1.68
N LEU A 101 14.12 -5.78 -1.84
CA LEU A 101 14.00 -4.42 -1.35
C LEU A 101 12.80 -3.67 -1.99
N GLU A 102 12.61 -3.88 -3.29
CA GLU A 102 11.51 -3.34 -4.09
C GLU A 102 10.68 -4.44 -4.73
N ARG A 103 9.46 -4.08 -5.13
CA ARG A 103 8.58 -4.96 -5.91
C ARG A 103 9.07 -5.07 -7.36
N GLY A 104 8.69 -6.16 -8.00
CA GLY A 104 8.93 -6.37 -9.42
C GLY A 104 8.29 -5.28 -10.27
N TYR A 105 8.94 -4.94 -11.39
CA TYR A 105 8.53 -3.82 -12.26
C TYR A 105 7.07 -3.90 -12.72
N ALA A 106 6.58 -5.09 -13.04
CA ALA A 106 5.20 -5.30 -13.46
C ALA A 106 4.19 -4.93 -12.34
N SER A 107 4.46 -5.35 -11.10
CA SER A 107 3.59 -5.04 -9.95
C SER A 107 3.65 -3.56 -9.59
N THR A 108 4.83 -2.93 -9.68
CA THR A 108 4.99 -1.49 -9.44
C THR A 108 4.26 -0.63 -10.47
N THR A 109 4.24 -1.07 -11.74
CA THR A 109 3.71 -0.26 -12.86
C THR A 109 2.23 -0.49 -13.11
N LEU A 110 1.76 -1.74 -12.99
CA LEU A 110 0.42 -2.14 -13.43
C LEU A 110 -0.59 -2.28 -12.28
N ALA A 111 -0.14 -2.43 -11.03
CA ALA A 111 -1.06 -2.63 -9.92
C ALA A 111 -1.86 -1.35 -9.62
N PRO A 112 -3.20 -1.43 -9.54
CA PRO A 112 -4.02 -0.32 -9.05
C PRO A 112 -3.89 -0.20 -7.52
N ILE A 113 -2.87 0.54 -7.09
CA ILE A 113 -2.58 0.77 -5.68
C ILE A 113 -3.53 1.81 -5.07
N TYR A 114 -3.98 1.54 -3.84
CA TYR A 114 -4.71 2.45 -2.96
C TYR A 114 -5.79 3.31 -3.64
N ARG A 115 -6.84 2.64 -4.12
CA ARG A 115 -7.97 3.28 -4.81
C ARG A 115 -9.24 3.22 -3.99
N LYS A 116 -10.09 4.24 -4.12
CA LYS A 116 -11.45 4.23 -3.59
C LYS A 116 -12.24 3.13 -4.32
N ALA A 117 -12.70 2.11 -3.59
CA ALA A 117 -13.22 0.89 -4.17
C ALA A 117 -14.31 0.24 -3.31
N ILE A 118 -15.11 -0.57 -3.99
CA ILE A 118 -15.92 -1.64 -3.42
C ILE A 118 -15.38 -2.97 -3.94
N SER A 119 -15.12 -3.91 -3.04
CA SER A 119 -14.63 -5.25 -3.42
C SER A 119 -15.37 -6.36 -2.71
N TRP A 120 -15.47 -7.50 -3.39
CA TRP A 120 -15.83 -8.76 -2.78
C TRP A 120 -14.64 -9.72 -2.85
N GLN A 121 -14.37 -10.43 -1.76
CA GLN A 121 -13.38 -11.49 -1.69
C GLN A 121 -13.98 -12.75 -1.10
N ALA A 122 -13.67 -13.92 -1.68
CA ALA A 122 -13.99 -15.20 -1.08
C ALA A 122 -12.77 -16.12 -1.07
N ASN A 123 -12.70 -16.95 -0.03
CA ASN A 123 -11.65 -17.94 0.19
C ASN A 123 -12.29 -19.33 0.23
N ARG A 124 -11.74 -20.25 -0.54
CA ARG A 124 -11.99 -21.69 -0.50
C ARG A 124 -10.74 -22.41 0.01
N PRO A 125 -10.82 -23.69 0.39
CA PRO A 125 -9.65 -24.44 0.85
C PRO A 125 -8.46 -24.45 -0.12
N ASP A 126 -8.73 -24.30 -1.42
CA ASP A 126 -7.81 -24.46 -2.54
C ASP A 126 -7.61 -23.19 -3.38
N ALA A 127 -8.43 -22.16 -3.16
CA ALA A 127 -8.42 -20.96 -4.00
C ALA A 127 -8.93 -19.72 -3.27
N THR A 128 -8.34 -18.57 -3.61
CA THR A 128 -8.86 -17.24 -3.26
C THR A 128 -9.17 -16.49 -4.53
N TRP A 129 -10.33 -15.83 -4.57
CA TRP A 129 -10.67 -14.91 -5.64
C TRP A 129 -11.21 -13.60 -5.07
N SER A 130 -11.03 -12.53 -5.84
CA SER A 130 -11.55 -11.22 -5.51
C SER A 130 -11.94 -10.48 -6.78
N THR A 131 -12.95 -9.63 -6.67
CA THR A 131 -13.37 -8.68 -7.69
C THR A 131 -13.60 -7.33 -7.04
N ALA A 132 -13.34 -6.26 -7.78
CA ALA A 132 -13.53 -4.91 -7.29
C ALA A 132 -13.91 -3.94 -8.41
N ALA A 133 -14.72 -2.94 -8.07
CA ALA A 133 -14.92 -1.74 -8.85
C ALA A 133 -14.30 -0.56 -8.09
N TYR A 134 -13.49 0.24 -8.78
CA TYR A 134 -12.72 1.30 -8.14
C TYR A 134 -12.67 2.57 -8.99
N SER A 135 -12.57 3.71 -8.32
CA SER A 135 -12.24 5.00 -8.93
C SER A 135 -10.73 5.14 -9.08
N LEU A 136 -10.28 5.88 -10.10
CA LEU A 136 -8.87 6.27 -10.22
C LEU A 136 -8.48 7.39 -9.26
N GLU A 137 -9.43 7.97 -8.52
CA GLU A 137 -9.14 8.92 -7.47
C GLU A 137 -8.65 8.24 -6.18
N SER A 138 -7.90 9.00 -5.39
CA SER A 138 -7.55 8.67 -4.01
C SER A 138 -8.01 9.76 -3.03
N ILE A 139 -7.97 9.47 -1.74
CA ILE A 139 -8.24 10.37 -0.60
C ILE A 139 -6.95 11.07 -0.16
N ASP A 140 -5.86 10.89 -0.90
CA ASP A 140 -4.55 11.43 -0.52
C ASP A 140 -4.62 12.94 -0.36
N ASN A 141 -3.94 13.45 0.67
CA ASN A 141 -3.76 14.87 0.92
C ASN A 141 -2.34 15.29 0.56
N SER A 142 -1.78 14.74 -0.51
CA SER A 142 -0.55 15.23 -1.13
C SER A 142 -0.93 16.18 -2.25
N SER A 143 -0.85 17.49 -2.02
CA SER A 143 -0.73 18.40 -3.15
C SER A 143 0.54 18.00 -3.92
N THR A 144 0.38 17.58 -5.17
CA THR A 144 1.45 17.75 -6.16
C THR A 144 1.82 19.22 -6.27
#